data_AF-A0AAV7E751-F1
#
_entry.id   AF-A0AAV7E751-F1
#
_cell.length_a   1.000
_cell.length_b   1.000
_cell.length_c   1.000
_cell.angle_alpha   90.00
_cell.angle_beta   90.00
_cell.angle_gamma   90.00
#
_symmetry.space_group_name_H-M   'P 1'
#
loop_
_entity.id
_entity.type
_entity.pdbx_description
1 polymer ?
#
loop_
_entity_poly.entity_id
_entity_poly.type
_entity_poly.pdbx_seq_one_letter_code
_entity_poly.pdbx_strand_id
1 'polypeptide(L)'
;MDTISELELYPPLNGFAGRHSVLTSPKFQNQDFRFSSRKVVKKGYASGCVRAKSSSALLKLVPEIKKENLEFELPLYDPNQSPEVDLVVVGGGPAGLAVAQRVSEAGLSVCSIDPSPKLIWPNNYGVWIDEFEAMDLLDCLDTTWSGAVVFIEDGKKKYLDRPYGRVNRKQLKSKMMQKCISNGVKFHQAKVVKVIHEETKSLLVCNDGMKIQATVVLDATGFSRCLVRYDKPYNPGYQVAYGILAEVEEHPFELDKMVFMDWRDSHLNGNIKLKERNREIPTFLYAMPFSSNRIFLEETSLVARPGVPMEDIQERMEARLKHLGIKVKSIEEDERSVIPMGGPLPVLSQRVLGIGGTAGMVHPSTGYMVARTLAAAPIVADAIVRYLASGRLSGSALSANVWKDLWPRERRRQREFFCFGADFLPKLGLEATRRLFDAFFNLKPHYWHGYLSSRLFEAEFLYFGLSLFSHASNNFRVQWKTMTWMKWRAWQNPGSVPSMAIASPV
;
A
#
# COMPACT_ATOMS: atom_id res chain seq x y z
N MET A 1 54.99 -13.37 24.42
CA MET A 1 55.68 -13.82 23.21
C MET A 1 54.78 -13.52 22.04
N ASP A 2 54.89 -12.46 21.25
CA ASP A 2 55.74 -11.27 21.18
C ASP A 2 55.02 -10.34 20.16
N THR A 3 54.60 -9.15 20.59
CA THR A 3 55.03 -7.81 20.12
C THR A 3 54.77 -7.45 18.63
N ILE A 4 53.85 -6.50 18.36
CA ILE A 4 54.05 -5.05 18.05
C ILE A 4 54.56 -4.76 16.63
N SER A 5 53.80 -3.99 15.83
CA SER A 5 54.20 -2.61 15.41
C SER A 5 53.24 -1.97 14.40
N GLU A 6 52.80 -0.75 14.74
CA GLU A 6 52.18 0.28 13.89
C GLU A 6 53.11 0.72 12.75
N LEU A 7 52.51 1.30 11.68
CA LEU A 7 53.19 2.28 10.83
C LEU A 7 52.17 3.20 10.12
N GLU A 8 51.97 4.38 10.71
CA GLU A 8 51.60 5.61 9.99
C GLU A 8 52.84 6.19 9.29
N LEU A 9 52.69 6.79 8.11
CA LEU A 9 53.63 7.79 7.56
C LEU A 9 52.92 8.68 6.53
N TYR A 10 52.68 9.95 6.89
CA TYR A 10 52.49 11.10 5.99
C TYR A 10 53.87 11.73 5.64
N PRO A 11 53.99 12.48 4.52
CA PRO A 11 54.35 13.93 4.63
C PRO A 11 53.88 14.79 3.40
N PRO A 12 54.22 16.10 3.27
CA PRO A 12 54.60 17.14 4.26
C PRO A 12 53.84 18.48 4.12
N LEU A 13 54.05 19.36 5.12
CA LEU A 13 53.70 20.78 5.20
C LEU A 13 54.89 21.69 4.81
N ASN A 14 54.58 22.87 4.25
CA ASN A 14 55.36 24.13 4.32
C ASN A 14 54.36 25.21 4.79
N GLY A 15 54.58 26.15 5.71
CA GLY A 15 55.69 26.50 6.59
C GLY A 15 55.36 27.86 7.26
N PHE A 16 55.72 28.02 8.56
CA PHE A 16 56.04 29.26 9.33
C PHE A 16 55.10 30.49 9.30
N ALA A 17 54.89 31.31 10.34
CA ALA A 17 55.49 31.55 11.66
C ALA A 17 54.39 32.18 12.58
N GLY A 18 54.37 32.00 13.89
CA GLY A 18 55.16 32.81 14.85
C GLY A 18 54.52 32.71 16.24
N ARG A 19 55.36 32.47 17.25
CA ARG A 19 55.04 32.18 18.66
C ARG A 19 54.76 33.46 19.46
N HIS A 20 54.04 33.36 20.57
CA HIS A 20 54.55 33.69 21.90
C HIS A 20 53.67 33.11 23.03
N SER A 21 54.31 32.33 23.90
CA SER A 21 53.87 31.86 25.23
C SER A 21 53.87 33.01 26.26
N VAL A 22 53.11 32.97 27.36
CA VAL A 22 53.51 32.50 28.72
C VAL A 22 52.26 32.66 29.62
N LEU A 23 51.67 31.61 30.20
CA LEU A 23 51.88 31.03 31.55
C LEU A 23 51.51 31.96 32.74
N THR A 24 50.40 31.63 33.45
CA THR A 24 50.26 31.44 34.93
C THR A 24 48.83 31.73 35.44
N SER A 25 48.33 30.85 36.32
CA SER A 25 47.21 31.08 37.25
C SER A 25 47.81 31.05 38.68
N PRO A 26 47.22 31.69 39.73
CA PRO A 26 46.05 31.11 40.40
C PRO A 26 45.07 32.07 41.18
N LYS A 27 43.82 31.57 41.29
CA LYS A 27 42.84 31.61 42.41
C LYS A 27 42.21 32.92 42.98
N PHE A 28 40.86 32.97 42.82
CA PHE A 28 39.75 33.32 43.75
C PHE A 28 39.80 34.67 44.52
N GLN A 29 38.74 35.50 44.61
CA GLN A 29 37.33 35.18 44.91
C GLN A 29 36.36 36.35 44.59
N ASN A 30 35.12 35.98 44.24
CA ASN A 30 33.82 36.68 44.37
C ASN A 30 33.55 38.03 43.68
N GLN A 31 32.67 37.99 42.66
CA GLN A 31 31.36 38.65 42.72
C GLN A 31 30.41 38.10 41.64
N ASP A 32 29.15 37.95 42.01
CA ASP A 32 28.03 37.42 41.25
C ASP A 32 27.85 38.01 39.84
N PHE A 33 27.76 37.17 38.81
CA PHE A 33 26.96 37.46 37.63
C PHE A 33 26.36 36.16 37.06
N ARG A 34 25.03 36.03 37.22
CA ARG A 34 24.19 35.01 36.59
C ARG A 34 24.34 35.10 35.07
N PHE A 35 24.96 34.09 34.46
CA PHE A 35 24.99 33.99 33.00
C PHE A 35 23.64 33.51 32.47
N SER A 36 22.99 34.39 31.71
CA SER A 36 21.77 34.10 30.98
C SER A 36 22.05 33.04 29.91
N SER A 37 21.23 31.99 29.94
CA SER A 37 21.14 31.00 28.87
C SER A 37 20.77 31.71 27.56
N ARG A 38 21.69 31.75 26.58
CA ARG A 38 21.37 32.08 25.19
C ARG A 38 20.36 31.05 24.69
N LYS A 39 19.10 31.44 24.66
CA LYS A 39 18.01 30.75 23.98
C LYS A 39 18.38 30.62 22.50
N VAL A 40 18.75 29.42 22.07
CA VAL A 40 18.60 29.03 20.67
C VAL A 40 17.09 28.95 20.43
N VAL A 41 16.55 29.96 19.76
CA VAL A 41 15.16 30.01 19.35
C VAL A 41 14.94 28.90 18.33
N LYS A 42 14.47 27.73 18.81
CA LYS A 42 13.80 26.74 17.96
C LYS A 42 12.53 27.41 17.44
N LYS A 43 12.59 27.93 16.21
CA LYS A 43 11.37 28.18 15.42
C LYS A 43 10.65 26.84 15.29
N GLY A 44 9.63 26.65 16.10
CA GLY A 44 8.67 25.57 15.92
C GLY A 44 8.04 25.77 14.55
N TYR A 45 8.27 24.83 13.64
CA TYR A 45 7.34 24.61 12.55
C TYR A 45 6.07 24.04 13.18
N ALA A 46 5.21 24.93 13.66
CA ALA A 46 3.80 24.63 13.71
C ALA A 46 3.40 24.27 12.29
N SER A 47 3.02 23.02 12.05
CA SER A 47 2.37 22.60 10.83
C SER A 47 0.97 23.24 10.80
N GLY A 48 0.95 24.55 10.59
CA GLY A 48 -0.23 25.24 10.09
C GLY A 48 -0.41 24.76 8.66
N CYS A 49 -1.22 23.72 8.50
CA CYS A 49 -1.85 23.46 7.22
C CYS A 49 -2.65 24.72 6.89
N VAL A 50 -2.07 25.59 6.07
CA VAL A 50 -2.84 26.60 5.37
C VAL A 50 -3.77 25.80 4.46
N ARG A 51 -4.97 25.50 4.96
CA ARG A 51 -6.08 25.03 4.14
C ARG A 51 -6.24 26.05 3.02
N ALA A 52 -5.77 25.73 1.83
CA ALA A 52 -6.27 26.37 0.64
C ALA A 52 -7.79 26.14 0.65
N LYS A 53 -8.56 27.22 0.83
CA LYS A 53 -10.03 27.17 0.76
C LYS A 53 -10.45 26.94 -0.69
N SER A 54 -10.28 25.72 -1.19
CA SER A 54 -11.21 25.19 -2.18
C SER A 54 -12.41 24.67 -1.39
N SER A 55 -13.34 25.56 -1.06
CA SER A 55 -14.56 25.16 -0.34
C SER A 55 -15.57 24.61 -1.34
N SER A 56 -15.27 23.44 -1.90
CA SER A 56 -16.22 22.80 -2.79
C SER A 56 -17.50 22.45 -2.04
N ALA A 57 -18.66 22.53 -2.71
CA ALA A 57 -19.95 22.26 -2.09
C ALA A 57 -20.03 20.83 -1.54
N LEU A 58 -19.37 19.88 -2.22
CA LEU A 58 -19.29 18.49 -1.80
C LEU A 58 -18.52 18.33 -0.48
N LEU A 59 -17.37 19.01 -0.34
CA LEU A 59 -16.55 18.95 0.87
C LEU A 59 -17.24 19.54 2.11
N LYS A 60 -18.24 20.40 1.93
CA LYS A 60 -19.05 20.94 3.05
C LYS A 60 -20.03 19.91 3.63
N LEU A 61 -20.37 18.87 2.87
CA LEU A 61 -21.27 17.79 3.29
C LEU A 61 -20.53 16.65 3.99
N VAL A 62 -19.20 16.62 3.93
CA VAL A 62 -18.38 15.57 4.54
C VAL A 62 -18.52 15.66 6.07
N PRO A 63 -19.01 14.60 6.74
CA PRO A 63 -19.17 14.61 8.18
C PRO A 63 -17.81 14.59 8.88
N GLU A 64 -17.78 14.91 10.18
CA GLU A 64 -16.61 14.59 10.99
C GLU A 64 -16.42 13.07 11.04
N ILE A 65 -15.20 12.60 10.75
CA ILE A 65 -14.85 11.19 10.71
C ILE A 65 -15.13 10.56 12.09
N LYS A 66 -16.22 9.78 12.18
CA LYS A 66 -16.52 8.98 13.37
C LYS A 66 -15.64 7.74 13.37
N LYS A 67 -14.65 7.73 14.26
CA LYS A 67 -13.86 6.53 14.54
C LYS A 67 -14.72 5.52 15.30
N GLU A 68 -15.17 4.49 14.61
CA GLU A 68 -15.92 3.39 15.21
C GLU A 68 -14.97 2.31 15.74
N ASN A 69 -15.20 1.87 16.98
CA ASN A 69 -14.42 0.80 17.61
C ASN A 69 -15.26 -0.48 17.72
N LEU A 70 -14.60 -1.61 17.64
CA LEU A 70 -15.17 -2.90 17.98
C LEU A 70 -15.31 -3.05 19.50
N GLU A 71 -16.43 -3.63 19.92
CA GLU A 71 -16.74 -3.91 21.31
C GLU A 71 -16.16 -5.27 21.72
N PHE A 72 -14.84 -5.32 21.90
CA PHE A 72 -14.14 -6.49 22.45
C PHE A 72 -13.39 -6.13 23.73
N GLU A 73 -13.39 -7.07 24.68
CA GLU A 73 -12.38 -7.13 25.72
C GLU A 73 -11.14 -7.82 25.12
N LEU A 74 -10.01 -7.11 25.08
CA LEU A 74 -8.79 -7.65 24.49
C LEU A 74 -7.94 -8.31 25.58
N PRO A 75 -7.52 -9.58 25.39
CA PRO A 75 -6.51 -10.19 26.25
C PRO A 75 -5.21 -9.39 26.13
N LEU A 76 -4.88 -8.59 27.14
CA LEU A 76 -3.68 -7.76 27.10
C LEU A 76 -2.43 -8.60 27.34
N TYR A 77 -1.34 -8.22 26.68
CA TYR A 77 -0.02 -8.78 26.94
C TYR A 77 0.48 -8.37 28.32
N ASP A 78 0.88 -9.35 29.13
CA ASP A 78 1.51 -9.15 30.45
C ASP A 78 2.92 -9.74 30.40
N PRO A 79 3.98 -8.91 30.51
CA PRO A 79 5.37 -9.39 30.46
C PRO A 79 5.72 -10.36 31.61
N ASN A 80 4.97 -10.35 32.72
CA ASN A 80 5.22 -11.27 33.83
C ASN A 80 4.70 -12.68 33.55
N GLN A 81 3.64 -12.79 32.76
CA GLN A 81 3.02 -14.08 32.40
C GLN A 81 3.61 -14.68 31.13
N SER A 82 4.09 -13.83 30.21
CA SER A 82 4.64 -14.26 28.94
C SER A 82 5.88 -13.41 28.63
N PRO A 83 7.02 -13.67 29.30
CA PRO A 83 8.24 -12.85 29.11
C PRO A 83 8.78 -12.92 27.67
N GLU A 84 8.42 -13.99 26.96
CA GLU A 84 8.76 -14.25 25.58
C GLU A 84 7.58 -14.88 24.84
N VAL A 85 7.48 -14.59 23.54
CA VAL A 85 6.51 -15.21 22.64
C VAL A 85 7.16 -15.79 21.39
N ASP A 86 6.48 -16.72 20.73
CA ASP A 86 6.97 -17.32 19.48
C ASP A 86 6.91 -16.31 18.33
N LEU A 87 5.82 -15.55 18.25
CA LEU A 87 5.58 -14.56 17.21
C LEU A 87 5.07 -13.23 17.77
N VAL A 88 5.69 -12.14 17.33
CA VAL A 88 5.09 -10.80 17.41
C VAL A 88 4.65 -10.34 16.02
N VAL A 89 3.38 -9.95 15.92
CA VAL A 89 2.79 -9.32 14.74
C VAL A 89 2.66 -7.81 14.97
N VAL A 90 3.26 -7.01 14.11
CA VAL A 90 3.21 -5.54 14.21
C VAL A 90 2.26 -5.00 13.15
N GLY A 91 1.07 -4.57 13.57
CA GLY A 91 -0.02 -4.08 12.73
C GLY A 91 -1.24 -5.01 12.72
N GLY A 92 -2.38 -4.49 13.16
CA GLY A 92 -3.68 -5.17 13.28
C GLY A 92 -4.56 -5.06 12.04
N GLY A 93 -3.94 -5.01 10.85
CA GLY A 93 -4.65 -5.07 9.56
C GLY A 93 -5.08 -6.51 9.20
N PRO A 94 -5.82 -6.71 8.08
CA PRO A 94 -6.24 -8.04 7.64
C PRO A 94 -5.06 -9.02 7.50
N ALA A 95 -3.93 -8.52 6.99
CA ALA A 95 -2.71 -9.32 6.80
C ALA A 95 -2.14 -9.86 8.11
N GLY A 96 -2.02 -9.00 9.13
CA GLY A 96 -1.45 -9.35 10.42
C GLY A 96 -2.37 -10.28 11.20
N LEU A 97 -3.68 -9.96 11.26
CA LEU A 97 -4.66 -10.79 11.95
C LEU A 97 -4.77 -12.19 11.33
N ALA A 98 -4.69 -12.32 10.00
CA ALA A 98 -4.78 -13.63 9.35
C ALA A 98 -3.59 -14.55 9.74
N VAL A 99 -2.38 -13.99 9.82
CA VAL A 99 -1.21 -14.77 10.26
C VAL A 99 -1.28 -15.04 11.76
N ALA A 100 -1.65 -14.05 12.58
CA ALA A 100 -1.79 -14.22 14.02
C ALA A 100 -2.79 -15.33 14.37
N GLN A 101 -3.96 -15.34 13.71
CA GLN A 101 -4.99 -16.35 13.88
C GLN A 101 -4.43 -17.75 13.60
N ARG A 102 -3.80 -17.95 12.45
CA ARG A 102 -3.38 -19.28 12.00
C ARG A 102 -2.16 -19.80 12.77
N VAL A 103 -1.24 -18.93 13.17
CA VAL A 103 -0.09 -19.30 14.01
C VAL A 103 -0.55 -19.67 15.42
N SER A 104 -1.48 -18.91 16.00
CA SER A 104 -2.05 -19.23 17.32
C SER A 104 -2.94 -20.48 17.31
N GLU A 105 -3.63 -20.76 16.19
CA GLU A 105 -4.38 -22.02 16.01
C GLU A 105 -3.49 -23.26 16.08
N ALA A 106 -2.21 -23.13 15.71
CA ALA A 106 -1.21 -24.18 15.86
C ALA A 106 -0.61 -24.28 17.29
N GLY A 107 -1.14 -23.52 18.25
CA GLY A 107 -0.72 -23.54 19.65
C GLY A 107 0.50 -22.69 19.99
N LEU A 108 1.00 -21.89 19.05
CA LEU A 108 2.13 -20.98 19.31
C LEU A 108 1.68 -19.68 19.99
N SER A 109 2.53 -19.15 20.86
CA SER A 109 2.28 -17.91 21.58
C SER A 109 2.44 -16.69 20.65
N VAL A 110 1.40 -15.87 20.55
CA VAL A 110 1.37 -14.71 19.65
C VAL A 110 1.01 -13.44 20.42
N CYS A 111 1.78 -12.38 20.18
CA CYS A 111 1.44 -11.03 20.60
C CYS A 111 1.22 -10.12 19.38
N SER A 112 0.05 -9.50 19.28
CA SER A 112 -0.32 -8.52 18.25
C SER A 112 -0.17 -7.10 18.79
N ILE A 113 0.71 -6.31 18.19
CA ILE A 113 0.96 -4.92 18.56
C ILE A 113 0.33 -4.00 17.51
N ASP A 114 -0.59 -3.14 17.92
CA ASP A 114 -1.24 -2.16 17.06
C ASP A 114 -1.59 -0.90 17.87
N PRO A 115 -1.43 0.32 17.33
CA PRO A 115 -1.76 1.54 18.08
C PRO A 115 -3.26 1.74 18.32
N SER A 116 -4.13 1.05 17.59
CA SER A 116 -5.59 1.18 17.65
C SER A 116 -6.28 -0.16 17.31
N PRO A 117 -6.04 -1.23 18.11
CA PRO A 117 -6.45 -2.60 17.76
C PRO A 117 -7.97 -2.75 17.64
N LYS A 118 -8.75 -1.93 18.36
CA LYS A 118 -10.23 -1.94 18.30
C LYS A 118 -10.81 -1.12 17.15
N LEU A 119 -10.06 -0.18 16.57
CA LEU A 119 -10.56 0.74 15.54
C LEU A 119 -10.91 -0.02 14.26
N ILE A 120 -12.11 0.13 13.72
CA ILE A 120 -12.47 -0.48 12.43
C ILE A 120 -11.53 0.03 11.33
N TRP A 121 -11.17 -0.83 10.38
CA TRP A 121 -10.26 -0.45 9.32
C TRP A 121 -10.88 0.65 8.44
N PRO A 122 -10.14 1.74 8.18
CA PRO A 122 -10.71 2.93 7.53
C PRO A 122 -10.87 2.80 6.01
N ASN A 123 -10.24 1.83 5.36
CA ASN A 123 -10.25 1.72 3.90
C ASN A 123 -11.38 0.79 3.43
N ASN A 124 -12.13 1.16 2.40
CA ASN A 124 -13.10 0.26 1.77
C ASN A 124 -12.39 -0.78 0.90
N TYR A 125 -13.00 -1.97 0.82
CA TYR A 125 -12.47 -3.05 0.00
C TYR A 125 -13.56 -3.56 -0.95
N GLY A 126 -13.25 -3.53 -2.24
CA GLY A 126 -13.98 -4.25 -3.26
C GLY A 126 -13.23 -5.53 -3.63
N VAL A 127 -13.97 -6.62 -3.85
CA VAL A 127 -13.41 -7.96 -4.09
C VAL A 127 -14.23 -8.70 -5.12
N TRP A 128 -13.60 -9.59 -5.89
CA TRP A 128 -14.36 -10.54 -6.69
C TRP A 128 -14.91 -11.65 -5.80
N ILE A 129 -16.17 -12.02 -5.99
CA ILE A 129 -16.87 -12.95 -5.09
C ILE A 129 -16.17 -14.31 -5.03
N ASP A 130 -15.69 -14.82 -6.17
CA ASP A 130 -14.98 -16.10 -6.25
C ASP A 130 -13.70 -16.15 -5.40
N GLU A 131 -13.06 -15.00 -5.16
CA GLU A 131 -11.88 -14.95 -4.28
C GLU A 131 -12.25 -15.10 -2.81
N PHE A 132 -13.36 -14.49 -2.38
CA PHE A 132 -13.85 -14.58 -1.01
C PHE A 132 -14.53 -15.92 -0.73
N GLU A 133 -15.22 -16.48 -1.72
CA GLU A 133 -15.77 -17.84 -1.67
C GLU A 133 -14.69 -18.88 -1.41
N ALA A 134 -13.57 -18.82 -2.15
CA ALA A 134 -12.44 -19.73 -1.96
C ALA A 134 -11.77 -19.64 -0.57
N MET A 135 -12.08 -18.60 0.21
CA MET A 135 -11.56 -18.38 1.56
C MET A 135 -12.62 -18.54 2.66
N ASP A 136 -13.86 -18.94 2.33
CA ASP A 136 -14.99 -19.01 3.27
C ASP A 136 -15.27 -17.67 3.99
N LEU A 137 -15.29 -16.59 3.20
CA LEU A 137 -15.49 -15.21 3.67
C LEU A 137 -16.73 -14.53 3.07
N LEU A 138 -17.64 -15.27 2.43
CA LEU A 138 -18.84 -14.67 1.82
C LEU A 138 -19.74 -13.96 2.85
N ASP A 139 -19.75 -14.43 4.09
CA ASP A 139 -20.43 -13.79 5.24
C ASP A 139 -19.84 -12.44 5.63
N CYS A 140 -18.66 -12.08 5.10
CA CYS A 140 -17.98 -10.81 5.33
C CYS A 140 -18.24 -9.77 4.23
N LEU A 141 -19.24 -9.99 3.37
CA LEU A 141 -19.67 -9.04 2.34
C LEU A 141 -20.95 -8.33 2.79
N ASP A 142 -21.04 -7.01 2.65
CA ASP A 142 -22.27 -6.26 2.96
C ASP A 142 -23.18 -6.10 1.75
N THR A 143 -22.63 -6.07 0.53
CA THR A 143 -23.38 -5.94 -0.71
C THR A 143 -22.63 -6.62 -1.86
N THR A 144 -23.40 -7.24 -2.75
CA THR A 144 -22.88 -7.96 -3.91
C THR A 144 -23.64 -7.56 -5.17
N TRP A 145 -22.93 -7.51 -6.28
CA TRP A 145 -23.48 -7.28 -7.61
C TRP A 145 -23.22 -8.51 -8.48
N SER A 146 -24.21 -8.86 -9.31
CA SER A 146 -24.15 -10.05 -10.17
C SER A 146 -23.04 -9.98 -11.22
N GLY A 147 -22.57 -8.78 -11.52
CA GLY A 147 -21.45 -8.53 -12.40
C GLY A 147 -20.99 -7.08 -12.34
N ALA A 148 -20.15 -6.70 -13.29
CA ALA A 148 -19.60 -5.36 -13.36
C ALA A 148 -19.71 -4.77 -14.76
N VAL A 149 -19.62 -3.45 -14.87
CA VAL A 149 -19.68 -2.72 -16.15
C VAL A 149 -18.46 -1.83 -16.32
N VAL A 150 -17.89 -1.82 -17.52
CA VAL A 150 -16.82 -0.93 -17.93
C VAL A 150 -17.32 -0.02 -19.05
N PHE A 151 -17.34 1.29 -18.83
CA PHE A 151 -17.57 2.28 -19.88
C PHE A 151 -16.22 2.69 -20.46
N ILE A 152 -16.00 2.37 -21.73
CA ILE A 152 -14.77 2.72 -22.45
C ILE A 152 -14.84 4.17 -22.93
N GLU A 153 -15.94 4.52 -23.58
CA GLU A 153 -16.23 5.85 -24.12
C GLU A 153 -17.75 5.99 -24.32
N ASP A 154 -18.20 7.17 -24.73
CA ASP A 154 -19.61 7.40 -25.00
C ASP A 154 -20.11 6.42 -26.07
N GLY A 155 -21.23 5.74 -25.78
CA GLY A 155 -21.79 4.71 -26.68
C GLY A 155 -21.10 3.35 -26.66
N LYS A 156 -20.02 3.16 -25.87
CA LYS A 156 -19.29 1.88 -25.79
C LYS A 156 -19.05 1.43 -24.36
N LYS A 157 -19.77 0.38 -23.96
CA LYS A 157 -19.62 -0.29 -22.67
C LYS A 157 -19.42 -1.80 -22.81
N LYS A 158 -18.88 -2.41 -21.77
CA LYS A 158 -18.71 -3.87 -21.64
C LYS A 158 -19.32 -4.36 -20.35
N TYR A 159 -20.02 -5.49 -20.43
CA TYR A 159 -20.50 -6.22 -19.28
C TYR A 159 -19.48 -7.31 -18.91
N LEU A 160 -19.10 -7.35 -17.65
CA LEU A 160 -18.23 -8.35 -17.08
C LEU A 160 -19.09 -9.31 -16.26
N ASP A 161 -19.16 -10.55 -16.74
CA ASP A 161 -19.88 -11.64 -16.09
C ASP A 161 -19.02 -12.27 -14.97
N ARG A 162 -18.61 -11.43 -14.02
CA ARG A 162 -17.89 -11.83 -12.81
C ARG A 162 -18.47 -11.05 -11.64
N PRO A 163 -19.15 -11.72 -10.68
CA PRO A 163 -19.73 -11.05 -9.53
C PRO A 163 -18.70 -10.29 -8.69
N TYR A 164 -19.10 -9.14 -8.17
CA TYR A 164 -18.26 -8.27 -7.35
C TYR A 164 -18.95 -7.99 -6.01
N GLY A 165 -18.17 -7.78 -4.96
CA GLY A 165 -18.70 -7.51 -3.62
C GLY A 165 -17.94 -6.40 -2.91
N ARG A 166 -18.64 -5.68 -2.04
CA ARG A 166 -18.04 -4.79 -1.05
C ARG A 166 -17.90 -5.57 0.26
N VAL A 167 -16.73 -5.43 0.88
CA VAL A 167 -16.42 -6.10 2.15
C VAL A 167 -17.02 -5.31 3.30
N ASN A 168 -17.78 -6.00 4.15
CA ASN A 168 -18.14 -5.52 5.47
C ASN A 168 -16.92 -5.53 6.39
N ARG A 169 -16.22 -4.39 6.46
CA ARG A 169 -14.97 -4.25 7.24
C ARG A 169 -15.14 -4.56 8.72
N LYS A 170 -16.29 -4.18 9.29
CA LYS A 170 -16.64 -4.45 10.69
C LYS A 170 -16.78 -5.95 10.93
N GLN A 171 -17.55 -6.64 10.08
CA GLN A 171 -17.75 -8.08 10.17
C GLN A 171 -16.45 -8.85 9.95
N LEU A 172 -15.68 -8.52 8.90
CA LEU A 172 -14.40 -9.16 8.62
C LEU A 172 -13.43 -9.01 9.79
N LYS A 173 -13.25 -7.78 10.29
CA LYS A 173 -12.37 -7.55 11.45
C LYS A 173 -12.87 -8.28 12.69
N SER A 174 -14.19 -8.27 12.95
CA SER A 174 -14.78 -8.96 14.10
C SER A 174 -14.54 -10.46 14.04
N LYS A 175 -14.79 -11.11 12.89
CA LYS A 175 -14.55 -12.54 12.67
C LYS A 175 -13.09 -12.92 12.94
N MET A 176 -12.14 -12.14 12.40
CA MET A 176 -10.71 -12.38 12.58
C MET A 176 -10.26 -12.13 14.03
N MET A 177 -10.73 -11.05 14.65
CA MET A 177 -10.41 -10.73 16.05
C MET A 177 -10.94 -11.79 17.01
N GLN A 178 -12.18 -12.26 16.83
CA GLN A 178 -12.77 -13.32 17.66
C GLN A 178 -11.92 -14.59 17.61
N LYS A 179 -11.48 -15.01 16.42
CA LYS A 179 -10.61 -16.18 16.25
C LYS A 179 -9.24 -15.98 16.89
N CYS A 180 -8.61 -14.82 16.74
CA CYS A 180 -7.37 -14.50 17.44
C CYS A 180 -7.55 -14.58 18.97
N ILE A 181 -8.62 -13.99 19.51
CA ILE A 181 -8.91 -14.00 20.95
C ILE A 181 -9.15 -15.42 21.45
N SER A 182 -9.96 -16.22 20.74
CA SER A 182 -10.24 -17.61 21.13
C SER A 182 -9.01 -18.50 21.10
N ASN A 183 -8.06 -18.21 20.21
CA ASN A 183 -6.79 -18.93 20.11
C ASN A 183 -5.73 -18.43 21.11
N GLY A 184 -6.06 -17.45 21.97
CA GLY A 184 -5.17 -16.97 23.02
C GLY A 184 -4.18 -15.89 22.61
N VAL A 185 -4.36 -15.26 21.44
CA VAL A 185 -3.53 -14.12 21.01
C VAL A 185 -3.60 -12.99 22.05
N LYS A 186 -2.45 -12.50 22.49
CA LYS A 186 -2.34 -11.33 23.35
C LYS A 186 -2.21 -10.07 22.53
N PHE A 187 -2.73 -8.96 23.04
CA PHE A 187 -2.73 -7.66 22.37
C PHE A 187 -1.96 -6.64 23.19
N HIS A 188 -1.24 -5.76 22.50
CA HIS A 188 -0.58 -4.63 23.11
C HIS A 188 -0.86 -3.37 22.28
N GLN A 189 -1.52 -2.39 22.91
CA GLN A 189 -1.91 -1.16 22.26
C GLN A 189 -0.76 -0.15 22.26
N ALA A 190 0.17 -0.29 21.31
CA ALA A 190 1.33 0.57 21.21
C ALA A 190 1.85 0.65 19.77
N LYS A 191 2.87 1.48 19.55
CA LYS A 191 3.64 1.52 18.32
C LYS A 191 5.03 0.98 18.57
N VAL A 192 5.46 0.00 17.78
CA VAL A 192 6.86 -0.46 17.76
C VAL A 192 7.73 0.64 17.15
N VAL A 193 8.76 1.05 17.88
CA VAL A 193 9.73 2.07 17.43
C VAL A 193 11.04 1.48 16.97
N LYS A 194 11.40 0.30 17.48
CA LYS A 194 12.68 -0.35 17.18
C LYS A 194 12.58 -1.85 17.36
N VAL A 195 13.32 -2.59 16.53
CA VAL A 195 13.60 -4.02 16.72
C VAL A 195 15.10 -4.20 16.85
N ILE A 196 15.53 -4.95 17.86
CA ILE A 196 16.93 -5.32 18.10
C ILE A 196 17.03 -6.82 17.93
N HIS A 197 17.96 -7.27 17.09
CA HIS A 197 18.13 -8.70 16.81
C HIS A 197 19.23 -9.28 17.68
N GLU A 198 18.92 -10.42 18.28
CA GLU A 198 19.86 -11.33 18.92
C GLU A 198 20.10 -12.53 17.99
N GLU A 199 20.91 -13.50 18.42
CA GLU A 199 21.22 -14.68 17.60
C GLU A 199 19.94 -15.44 17.23
N THR A 200 19.14 -15.81 18.22
CA THR A 200 17.92 -16.64 18.06
C THR A 200 16.62 -15.86 18.23
N LYS A 201 16.66 -14.71 18.93
CA LYS A 201 15.47 -13.92 19.27
C LYS A 201 15.54 -12.48 18.77
N SER A 202 14.50 -11.70 19.00
CA SER A 202 14.43 -10.27 18.73
C SER A 202 13.67 -9.55 19.83
N LEU A 203 14.19 -8.39 20.22
CA LEU A 203 13.57 -7.51 21.22
C LEU A 203 12.89 -6.36 20.49
N LEU A 204 11.57 -6.26 20.62
CA LEU A 204 10.80 -5.13 20.14
C LEU A 204 10.67 -4.09 21.26
N VAL A 205 10.93 -2.83 20.92
CA VAL A 205 10.77 -1.69 21.82
C VAL A 205 9.57 -0.88 21.34
N CYS A 206 8.60 -0.68 22.23
CA CYS A 206 7.40 0.10 21.99
C CYS A 206 7.57 1.56 22.45
N ASN A 207 6.74 2.45 21.92
CA ASN A 207 6.77 3.88 22.21
C ASN A 207 6.36 4.24 23.65
N ASP A 208 5.70 3.33 24.36
CA ASP A 208 5.34 3.43 25.77
C ASP A 208 6.42 2.89 26.72
N GLY A 209 7.55 2.42 26.17
CA GLY A 209 8.66 1.85 26.93
C GLY A 209 8.57 0.33 27.14
N MET A 210 7.46 -0.32 26.77
CA MET A 210 7.32 -1.77 26.85
C MET A 210 8.33 -2.46 25.93
N LYS A 211 8.89 -3.57 26.41
CA LYS A 211 9.82 -4.41 25.67
C LYS A 211 9.25 -5.82 25.58
N ILE A 212 9.19 -6.35 24.36
CA ILE A 212 8.61 -7.67 24.09
C ILE A 212 9.66 -8.49 23.35
N GLN A 213 10.03 -9.65 23.91
CA GLN A 213 10.96 -10.57 23.27
C GLN A 213 10.20 -11.60 22.45
N ALA A 214 10.68 -11.87 21.24
CA ALA A 214 10.04 -12.80 20.32
C ALA A 214 11.06 -13.62 19.53
N THR A 215 10.70 -14.87 19.21
CA THR A 215 11.51 -15.68 18.28
C THR A 215 11.38 -15.16 16.84
N VAL A 216 10.16 -14.82 16.43
CA VAL A 216 9.83 -14.31 15.08
C VAL A 216 9.13 -12.96 15.18
N VAL A 217 9.48 -12.04 14.27
CA VAL A 217 8.82 -10.74 14.12
C VAL A 217 8.23 -10.63 12.73
N LEU A 218 6.94 -10.33 12.64
CA LEU A 218 6.21 -10.10 11.40
C LEU A 218 5.78 -8.63 11.31
N ASP A 219 6.29 -7.93 10.31
CA ASP A 219 5.83 -6.60 9.93
C ASP A 219 4.56 -6.73 9.07
N ALA A 220 3.43 -6.28 9.63
CA ALA A 220 2.15 -6.16 8.95
C ALA A 220 1.67 -4.70 8.91
N THR A 221 2.60 -3.73 8.98
CA THR A 221 2.30 -2.28 9.04
C THR A 221 1.82 -1.67 7.71
N GLY A 222 1.55 -2.50 6.70
CA GLY A 222 1.03 -2.05 5.41
C GLY A 222 1.99 -1.09 4.69
N PHE A 223 1.50 0.07 4.26
CA PHE A 223 2.29 1.04 3.49
C PHE A 223 3.24 1.87 4.34
N SER A 224 3.11 1.83 5.68
CA SER A 224 4.02 2.50 6.60
C SER A 224 5.41 1.87 6.64
N ARG A 225 5.54 0.57 6.30
CA ARG A 225 6.81 -0.14 6.10
C ARG A 225 7.80 0.09 7.24
N CYS A 226 7.34 -0.10 8.47
CA CYS A 226 8.05 0.40 9.64
C CYS A 226 9.30 -0.40 10.00
N LEU A 227 9.35 -1.71 9.70
CA LEU A 227 10.38 -2.60 10.24
C LEU A 227 11.19 -3.33 9.17
N VAL A 228 10.57 -3.78 8.08
CA VAL A 228 11.29 -4.43 6.99
C VAL A 228 12.18 -3.44 6.22
N ARG A 229 13.34 -3.93 5.83
CA ARG A 229 14.36 -3.19 5.08
C ARG A 229 14.24 -3.44 3.58
N TYR A 230 14.60 -2.41 2.83
CA TYR A 230 14.69 -2.40 1.37
C TYR A 230 16.10 -1.96 0.96
N ASP A 231 16.60 -2.49 -0.15
CA ASP A 231 17.90 -2.17 -0.74
C ASP A 231 17.78 -1.28 -1.99
N LYS A 232 16.54 -1.00 -2.43
CA LYS A 232 16.23 -0.18 -3.60
C LYS A 232 15.49 1.09 -3.19
N PRO A 233 15.68 2.21 -3.92
CA PRO A 233 14.91 3.43 -3.70
C PRO A 233 13.41 3.17 -3.80
N TYR A 234 12.66 3.73 -2.86
CA TYR A 234 11.21 3.61 -2.86
C TYR A 234 10.57 4.71 -3.69
N ASN A 235 10.32 4.42 -4.97
CA ASN A 235 9.66 5.33 -5.90
C ASN A 235 8.59 4.60 -6.74
N PRO A 236 7.51 4.09 -6.11
CA PRO A 236 6.44 3.42 -6.83
C PRO A 236 5.63 4.43 -7.66
N GLY A 237 4.79 3.92 -8.57
CA GLY A 237 3.64 4.71 -9.03
C GLY A 237 2.58 4.78 -7.94
N TYR A 238 1.66 5.73 -8.04
CA TYR A 238 0.57 5.87 -7.08
C TYR A 238 -0.77 5.88 -7.80
N GLN A 239 -1.70 5.11 -7.27
CA GLN A 239 -3.13 5.22 -7.56
C GLN A 239 -3.72 6.12 -6.49
N VAL A 240 -4.36 7.20 -6.93
CA VAL A 240 -4.99 8.19 -6.03
C VAL A 240 -6.47 8.23 -6.32
N ALA A 241 -7.28 8.13 -5.27
CA ALA A 241 -8.73 8.11 -5.38
C ALA A 241 -9.39 8.94 -4.27
N TYR A 242 -10.54 9.52 -4.62
CA TYR A 242 -11.45 10.16 -3.69
C TYR A 242 -12.84 9.56 -3.84
N GLY A 243 -13.34 9.01 -2.74
CA GLY A 243 -14.61 8.30 -2.68
C GLY A 243 -15.58 8.93 -1.68
N ILE A 244 -16.87 8.76 -1.94
CA ILE A 244 -17.95 9.07 -1.00
C ILE A 244 -18.97 7.93 -0.99
N LEU A 245 -19.45 7.56 0.19
CA LEU A 245 -20.72 6.86 0.37
C LEU A 245 -21.77 7.92 0.68
N ALA A 246 -22.80 8.02 -0.15
CA ALA A 246 -23.73 9.14 -0.09
C ALA A 246 -25.18 8.73 -0.29
N GLU A 247 -26.07 9.48 0.37
CA GLU A 247 -27.46 9.57 -0.01
C GLU A 247 -27.61 10.64 -1.09
N VAL A 248 -28.29 10.30 -2.19
CA VAL A 248 -28.52 11.16 -3.34
C VAL A 248 -30.02 11.29 -3.62
N GLU A 249 -30.43 12.27 -4.43
CA GLU A 249 -31.81 12.30 -4.94
C GLU A 249 -32.12 11.07 -5.80
N GLU A 250 -31.26 10.81 -6.78
CA GLU A 250 -31.29 9.64 -7.66
C GLU A 250 -29.91 9.49 -8.34
N HIS A 251 -29.67 8.35 -8.98
CA HIS A 251 -28.49 8.12 -9.81
C HIS A 251 -28.81 7.26 -11.05
N PRO A 252 -28.02 7.36 -12.13
CA PRO A 252 -28.33 6.67 -13.39
C PRO A 252 -27.82 5.22 -13.47
N PHE A 253 -27.22 4.68 -12.40
CA PHE A 253 -26.56 3.37 -12.43
C PHE A 253 -27.51 2.19 -12.15
N GLU A 254 -27.28 1.08 -12.85
CA GLU A 254 -28.00 -0.21 -12.71
C GLU A 254 -27.73 -0.81 -11.30
N LEU A 255 -28.77 -1.26 -10.59
CA LEU A 255 -28.63 -1.72 -9.19
C LEU A 255 -28.00 -3.11 -9.05
N ASP A 256 -28.11 -3.96 -10.06
CA ASP A 256 -27.61 -5.35 -10.06
C ASP A 256 -26.16 -5.47 -10.54
N LYS A 257 -25.55 -4.34 -10.96
CA LYS A 257 -24.18 -4.24 -11.45
C LYS A 257 -23.42 -3.14 -10.73
N MET A 258 -22.12 -3.35 -10.55
CA MET A 258 -21.23 -2.26 -10.15
C MET A 258 -20.53 -1.67 -11.38
N VAL A 259 -20.33 -0.35 -11.40
CA VAL A 259 -19.48 0.28 -12.42
C VAL A 259 -18.04 0.11 -11.99
N PHE A 260 -17.33 -0.75 -12.72
CA PHE A 260 -15.94 -1.08 -12.44
C PHE A 260 -15.00 0.02 -12.93
N MET A 261 -15.20 0.51 -14.15
CA MET A 261 -14.41 1.63 -14.64
C MET A 261 -15.24 2.43 -15.63
N ASP A 262 -15.44 3.72 -15.36
CA ASP A 262 -16.02 4.64 -16.31
C ASP A 262 -15.00 5.67 -16.80
N TRP A 263 -14.49 5.42 -18.01
CA TRP A 263 -13.48 6.23 -18.70
C TRP A 263 -14.08 7.36 -19.56
N ARG A 264 -15.40 7.59 -19.54
CA ARG A 264 -16.02 8.70 -20.29
C ARG A 264 -15.55 10.03 -19.74
N ASP A 265 -15.30 11.00 -20.63
CA ASP A 265 -14.79 12.34 -20.31
C ASP A 265 -15.70 13.48 -20.80
N SER A 266 -16.90 13.16 -21.30
CA SER A 266 -17.89 14.14 -21.76
C SER A 266 -18.31 15.14 -20.67
N HIS A 267 -18.26 14.73 -19.41
CA HIS A 267 -18.43 15.60 -18.24
C HIS A 267 -17.41 16.75 -18.14
N LEU A 268 -16.30 16.68 -18.88
CA LEU A 268 -15.24 17.70 -18.90
C LEU A 268 -15.37 18.68 -20.08
N ASN A 269 -16.33 18.51 -20.99
CA ASN A 269 -16.47 19.34 -22.19
C ASN A 269 -16.61 20.85 -21.89
N GLY A 270 -17.18 21.21 -20.73
CA GLY A 270 -17.32 22.59 -20.29
C GLY A 270 -16.09 23.20 -19.61
N ASN A 271 -15.01 22.42 -19.37
CA ASN A 271 -13.79 22.87 -18.72
C ASN A 271 -12.56 22.36 -19.47
N ILE A 272 -12.09 23.16 -20.43
CA ILE A 272 -10.98 22.82 -21.34
C ILE A 272 -9.71 22.42 -20.57
N LYS A 273 -9.36 23.17 -19.51
CA LYS A 273 -8.16 22.89 -18.71
C LYS A 273 -8.24 21.55 -17.98
N LEU A 274 -9.40 21.23 -17.39
CA LEU A 274 -9.62 19.94 -16.74
C LEU A 274 -9.61 18.79 -17.74
N LYS A 275 -10.18 19.02 -18.93
CA LYS A 275 -10.18 18.05 -20.03
C LYS A 275 -8.77 17.77 -20.56
N GLU A 276 -7.93 18.79 -20.72
CA GLU A 276 -6.53 18.63 -21.12
C GLU A 276 -5.74 17.80 -20.09
N ARG A 277 -5.86 18.13 -18.80
CA ARG A 277 -5.24 17.33 -17.73
C ARG A 277 -5.72 15.88 -17.72
N ASN A 278 -7.01 15.65 -17.94
CA ASN A 278 -7.57 14.30 -18.03
C ASN A 278 -7.12 13.54 -19.28
N ARG A 279 -6.86 14.25 -20.38
CA ARG A 279 -6.32 13.63 -21.60
C ARG A 279 -4.92 13.07 -21.37
N GLU A 280 -4.10 13.76 -20.58
CA GLU A 280 -2.73 13.36 -20.26
C GLU A 280 -2.66 12.29 -19.17
N ILE A 281 -3.34 12.52 -18.05
CA ILE A 281 -3.40 11.59 -16.91
C ILE A 281 -4.88 11.33 -16.60
N PRO A 282 -5.49 10.30 -17.20
CA PRO A 282 -6.93 10.08 -17.08
C PRO A 282 -7.33 9.55 -15.71
N THR A 283 -8.53 9.92 -15.30
CA THR A 283 -9.24 9.29 -14.18
C THR A 283 -10.45 8.52 -14.69
N PHE A 284 -10.97 7.65 -13.84
CA PHE A 284 -12.20 6.90 -14.08
C PHE A 284 -13.03 6.84 -12.80
N LEU A 285 -14.33 6.59 -12.94
CA LEU A 285 -15.24 6.42 -11.81
C LEU A 285 -15.47 4.93 -11.50
N TYR A 286 -15.39 4.57 -10.22
CA TYR A 286 -16.09 3.42 -9.62
C TYR A 286 -17.46 3.86 -9.11
N ALA A 287 -18.49 3.05 -9.34
CA ALA A 287 -19.82 3.28 -8.76
C ALA A 287 -20.42 1.97 -8.23
N MET A 288 -20.86 1.98 -6.98
CA MET A 288 -21.42 0.83 -6.27
C MET A 288 -22.79 1.22 -5.72
N PRO A 289 -23.87 1.01 -6.50
CA PRO A 289 -25.22 1.37 -6.08
C PRO A 289 -25.79 0.35 -5.07
N PHE A 290 -26.34 0.86 -3.96
CA PHE A 290 -26.99 0.05 -2.91
C PHE A 290 -28.52 0.11 -3.01
N SER A 291 -29.05 1.25 -3.46
CA SER A 291 -30.46 1.51 -3.75
C SER A 291 -30.54 2.67 -4.74
N SER A 292 -31.73 3.03 -5.23
CA SER A 292 -31.92 4.18 -6.14
C SER A 292 -31.43 5.52 -5.59
N ASN A 293 -31.27 5.64 -4.28
CA ASN A 293 -30.88 6.87 -3.57
C ASN A 293 -29.64 6.72 -2.68
N ARG A 294 -28.96 5.57 -2.68
CA ARG A 294 -27.76 5.33 -1.84
C ARG A 294 -26.68 4.65 -2.65
N ILE A 295 -25.51 5.27 -2.73
CA ILE A 295 -24.45 4.86 -3.65
C ILE A 295 -23.06 5.21 -3.11
N PHE A 296 -22.08 4.34 -3.38
CA PHE A 296 -20.67 4.70 -3.25
C PHE A 296 -20.11 5.08 -4.62
N LEU A 297 -19.40 6.21 -4.67
CA LEU A 297 -18.83 6.82 -5.87
C LEU A 297 -17.37 7.15 -5.60
N GLU A 298 -16.45 6.75 -6.47
CA GLU A 298 -15.02 7.03 -6.30
C GLU A 298 -14.35 7.38 -7.62
N GLU A 299 -13.85 8.61 -7.74
CA GLU A 299 -13.03 9.02 -8.88
C GLU A 299 -11.58 8.62 -8.61
N THR A 300 -10.96 7.92 -9.56
CA THR A 300 -9.66 7.26 -9.37
C THR A 300 -8.72 7.55 -10.53
N SER A 301 -7.47 7.90 -10.23
CA SER A 301 -6.36 7.86 -11.18
C SER A 301 -5.73 6.47 -11.17
N LEU A 302 -5.60 5.81 -12.34
CA LEU A 302 -5.14 4.41 -12.39
C LEU A 302 -3.75 4.22 -11.79
N VAL A 303 -2.76 4.96 -12.31
CA VAL A 303 -1.41 5.04 -11.76
C VAL A 303 -0.67 6.24 -12.35
N ALA A 304 -0.06 7.05 -11.50
CA ALA A 304 0.79 8.18 -11.90
C ALA A 304 2.07 8.24 -11.06
N ARG A 305 3.11 8.90 -11.58
CA ARG A 305 4.36 9.15 -10.86
C ARG A 305 4.87 10.58 -11.14
N PRO A 306 4.78 11.53 -10.20
CA PRO A 306 4.13 11.42 -8.88
C PRO A 306 2.62 11.16 -9.00
N GLY A 307 1.98 10.77 -7.88
CA GLY A 307 0.52 10.60 -7.84
C GLY A 307 -0.22 11.89 -8.17
N VAL A 308 -1.41 11.76 -8.77
CA VAL A 308 -2.27 12.91 -9.09
C VAL A 308 -2.68 13.63 -7.79
N PRO A 309 -2.63 14.97 -7.72
CA PRO A 309 -3.07 15.72 -6.55
C PRO A 309 -4.53 15.41 -6.18
N MET A 310 -4.82 15.29 -4.89
CA MET A 310 -6.16 14.94 -4.39
C MET A 310 -7.21 15.96 -4.85
N GLU A 311 -6.83 17.23 -4.92
CA GLU A 311 -7.71 18.32 -5.34
C GLU A 311 -8.12 18.19 -6.82
N ASP A 312 -7.25 17.65 -7.68
CA ASP A 312 -7.60 17.37 -9.09
C ASP A 312 -8.61 16.23 -9.18
N ILE A 313 -8.43 15.16 -8.39
CA ILE A 313 -9.39 14.06 -8.33
C ILE A 313 -10.77 14.56 -7.87
N GLN A 314 -10.81 15.40 -6.86
CA GLN A 314 -12.05 16.00 -6.34
C GLN A 314 -12.74 16.91 -7.36
N GLU A 315 -11.99 17.76 -8.07
CA GLU A 315 -12.53 18.63 -9.13
C GLU A 315 -13.17 17.81 -10.27
N ARG A 316 -12.53 16.71 -10.68
CA ARG A 316 -13.06 15.80 -11.72
C ARG A 316 -14.31 15.07 -11.25
N MET A 317 -14.31 14.57 -10.01
CA MET A 317 -15.48 13.94 -9.41
C MET A 317 -16.67 14.91 -9.42
N GLU A 318 -16.50 16.15 -8.99
CA GLU A 318 -17.56 17.16 -8.96
C GLU A 318 -18.11 17.48 -10.35
N ALA A 319 -17.22 17.64 -11.33
CA ALA A 319 -17.61 17.83 -12.73
C ALA A 319 -18.46 16.65 -13.23
N ARG A 320 -18.07 15.42 -12.88
CA ARG A 320 -18.82 14.21 -13.22
C ARG A 320 -20.17 14.13 -12.55
N LEU A 321 -20.26 14.34 -11.23
CA LEU A 321 -21.53 14.31 -10.50
C LEU A 321 -22.52 15.32 -11.06
N LYS A 322 -22.06 16.56 -11.32
CA LYS A 322 -22.87 17.61 -11.93
C LYS A 322 -23.36 17.20 -13.32
N HIS A 323 -22.49 16.63 -14.15
CA HIS A 323 -22.84 16.18 -15.50
C HIS A 323 -23.87 15.05 -15.50
N LEU A 324 -23.77 14.12 -14.55
CA LEU A 324 -24.71 13.01 -14.38
C LEU A 324 -26.01 13.41 -13.68
N GLY A 325 -26.15 14.67 -13.24
CA GLY A 325 -27.32 15.14 -12.50
C GLY A 325 -27.42 14.58 -11.07
N ILE A 326 -26.34 13.97 -10.55
CA ILE A 326 -26.33 13.37 -9.21
C ILE A 326 -26.25 14.49 -8.17
N LYS A 327 -27.35 14.71 -7.45
CA LYS A 327 -27.41 15.66 -6.34
C LYS A 327 -27.25 14.93 -5.02
N VAL A 328 -26.16 15.23 -4.33
CA VAL A 328 -25.84 14.66 -3.01
C VAL A 328 -26.65 15.36 -1.93
N LYS A 329 -27.43 14.59 -1.16
CA LYS A 329 -28.18 15.07 0.00
C LYS A 329 -27.32 15.07 1.25
N SER A 330 -26.60 13.96 1.46
CA SER A 330 -25.74 13.75 2.62
C SER A 330 -24.59 12.81 2.25
N ILE A 331 -23.45 12.97 2.92
CA ILE A 331 -22.31 12.05 2.82
C ILE A 331 -22.27 11.26 4.13
N GLU A 332 -22.33 9.93 4.03
CA GLU A 332 -22.20 9.02 5.17
C GLU A 332 -20.73 8.79 5.53
N GLU A 333 -19.87 8.67 4.51
CA GLU A 333 -18.43 8.41 4.64
C GLU A 333 -17.68 9.05 3.46
N ASP A 334 -16.50 9.63 3.71
CA ASP A 334 -15.52 9.98 2.68
C ASP A 334 -14.29 9.06 2.75
N GLU A 335 -13.68 8.81 1.59
CA GLU A 335 -12.48 8.00 1.46
C GLU A 335 -11.42 8.75 0.66
N ARG A 336 -10.20 8.75 1.20
CA ARG A 336 -9.02 9.32 0.56
C ARG A 336 -7.96 8.24 0.46
N SER A 337 -7.76 7.73 -0.75
CA SER A 337 -6.88 6.60 -0.99
C SER A 337 -5.64 7.02 -1.76
N VAL A 338 -4.47 6.62 -1.25
CA VAL A 338 -3.17 6.77 -1.93
C VAL A 338 -2.46 5.42 -1.86
N ILE A 339 -2.59 4.64 -2.92
CA ILE A 339 -2.08 3.28 -2.99
C ILE A 339 -0.74 3.29 -3.74
N PRO A 340 0.37 2.88 -3.10
CA PRO A 340 1.61 2.66 -3.81
C PRO A 340 1.47 1.42 -4.69
N MET A 341 1.48 1.64 -6.00
CA MET A 341 1.28 0.62 -7.03
C MET A 341 2.56 -0.20 -7.20
N GLY A 342 2.68 -1.25 -6.39
CA GLY A 342 3.85 -2.12 -6.35
C GLY A 342 4.98 -1.54 -5.48
N GLY A 343 6.11 -1.22 -6.10
CA GLY A 343 7.36 -0.82 -5.41
C GLY A 343 8.44 -1.92 -5.39
N PRO A 344 9.61 -1.67 -4.78
CA PRO A 344 10.63 -2.69 -4.62
C PRO A 344 10.15 -3.82 -3.68
N LEU A 345 10.60 -5.05 -3.93
CA LEU A 345 10.51 -6.10 -2.92
C LEU A 345 11.43 -5.76 -1.73
N PRO A 346 11.07 -6.15 -0.50
CA PRO A 346 11.97 -6.07 0.63
C PRO A 346 13.17 -7.03 0.45
N VAL A 347 14.23 -6.82 1.22
CA VAL A 347 15.38 -7.72 1.26
C VAL A 347 14.93 -9.08 1.84
N LEU A 348 14.88 -10.13 1.01
CA LEU A 348 14.29 -11.42 1.42
C LEU A 348 15.15 -12.23 2.40
N SER A 349 16.41 -11.88 2.61
CA SER A 349 17.31 -12.57 3.56
C SER A 349 17.35 -11.93 4.95
N GLN A 350 16.41 -11.03 5.26
CA GLN A 350 16.43 -10.27 6.51
C GLN A 350 15.69 -10.96 7.66
N ARG A 351 15.98 -10.51 8.88
CA ARG A 351 15.46 -11.11 10.12
C ARG A 351 13.98 -10.86 10.36
N VAL A 352 13.48 -9.66 10.06
CA VAL A 352 12.05 -9.32 10.14
C VAL A 352 11.31 -9.89 8.92
N LEU A 353 10.23 -10.62 9.17
CA LEU A 353 9.31 -11.07 8.12
C LEU A 353 8.34 -9.95 7.75
N GLY A 354 7.67 -10.07 6.61
CA GLY A 354 6.65 -9.12 6.21
C GLY A 354 5.48 -9.79 5.51
N ILE A 355 4.31 -9.16 5.61
CA ILE A 355 3.11 -9.55 4.85
C ILE A 355 2.31 -8.32 4.38
N GLY A 356 1.57 -8.46 3.28
CA GLY A 356 0.74 -7.39 2.73
C GLY A 356 1.56 -6.29 2.07
N GLY A 357 1.16 -5.03 2.28
CA GLY A 357 1.78 -3.87 1.62
C GLY A 357 3.29 -3.77 1.83
N THR A 358 3.76 -4.08 3.04
CA THR A 358 5.19 -4.03 3.38
C THR A 358 6.00 -5.15 2.68
N ALA A 359 5.36 -6.27 2.41
CA ALA A 359 5.97 -7.37 1.66
C ALA A 359 5.92 -7.18 0.13
N GLY A 360 5.45 -6.03 -0.35
CA GLY A 360 5.37 -5.74 -1.79
C GLY A 360 4.27 -6.52 -2.51
N MET A 361 3.19 -6.86 -1.80
CA MET A 361 2.08 -7.67 -2.31
C MET A 361 1.02 -6.91 -3.10
N VAL A 362 1.03 -5.57 -3.09
CA VAL A 362 0.13 -4.76 -3.94
C VAL A 362 0.33 -5.16 -5.39
N HIS A 363 -0.77 -5.42 -6.10
CA HIS A 363 -0.73 -5.69 -7.53
C HIS A 363 -0.25 -4.44 -8.29
N PRO A 364 0.92 -4.46 -8.96
CA PRO A 364 1.53 -3.26 -9.53
C PRO A 364 0.67 -2.51 -10.56
N SER A 365 -0.26 -3.18 -11.23
CA SER A 365 -1.09 -2.57 -12.29
C SER A 365 -2.53 -2.27 -11.90
N THR A 366 -3.01 -2.75 -10.75
CA THR A 366 -4.44 -2.67 -10.39
C THR A 366 -4.68 -2.17 -8.96
N GLY A 367 -3.67 -2.22 -8.08
CA GLY A 367 -3.81 -1.82 -6.68
C GLY A 367 -4.41 -2.91 -5.79
N TYR A 368 -4.92 -4.00 -6.36
CA TYR A 368 -5.50 -5.10 -5.60
C TYR A 368 -4.51 -5.77 -4.68
N MET A 369 -4.94 -6.03 -3.44
CA MET A 369 -4.08 -6.56 -2.40
C MET A 369 -4.79 -7.43 -1.38
N VAL A 370 -6.03 -7.12 -0.97
CA VAL A 370 -6.69 -7.78 0.18
C VAL A 370 -6.82 -9.29 -0.02
N ALA A 371 -7.53 -9.73 -1.07
CA ALA A 371 -7.71 -11.15 -1.34
C ALA A 371 -6.37 -11.89 -1.51
N ARG A 372 -5.45 -11.31 -2.29
CA ARG A 372 -4.09 -11.85 -2.48
C ARG A 372 -3.33 -12.02 -1.16
N THR A 373 -3.48 -11.06 -0.25
CA THR A 373 -2.79 -11.07 1.06
C THR A 373 -3.38 -12.12 1.98
N LEU A 374 -4.71 -12.21 2.05
CA LEU A 374 -5.39 -13.24 2.82
C LEU A 374 -5.05 -14.64 2.29
N ALA A 375 -4.98 -14.84 0.98
CA ALA A 375 -4.55 -16.09 0.36
C ALA A 375 -3.07 -16.45 0.63
N ALA A 376 -2.21 -15.48 0.94
CA ALA A 376 -0.81 -15.72 1.27
C ALA A 376 -0.55 -15.88 2.78
N ALA A 377 -1.46 -15.41 3.64
CA ALA A 377 -1.30 -15.53 5.08
C ALA A 377 -1.10 -16.99 5.54
N PRO A 378 -1.84 -17.99 4.99
CA PRO A 378 -1.56 -19.40 5.24
C PRO A 378 -0.13 -19.82 4.92
N ILE A 379 0.44 -19.37 3.80
CA ILE A 379 1.80 -19.72 3.38
C ILE A 379 2.83 -19.23 4.42
N VAL A 380 2.67 -17.98 4.88
CA VAL A 380 3.58 -17.38 5.88
C VAL A 380 3.41 -18.05 7.24
N ALA A 381 2.17 -18.22 7.70
CA ALA A 381 1.86 -18.82 8.99
C ALA A 381 2.36 -20.27 9.07
N ASP A 382 2.06 -21.09 8.07
CA ASP A 382 2.43 -22.51 8.06
C ASP A 382 3.95 -22.69 7.99
N ALA A 383 4.65 -21.81 7.25
CA ALA A 383 6.10 -21.78 7.23
C ALA A 383 6.68 -21.44 8.62
N ILE A 384 6.14 -20.43 9.30
CA ILE A 384 6.54 -20.07 10.68
C ILE A 384 6.36 -21.27 11.62
N VAL A 385 5.16 -21.87 11.63
CA VAL A 385 4.82 -23.02 12.48
C VAL A 385 5.79 -24.18 12.21
N ARG A 386 5.97 -24.55 10.94
CA ARG A 386 6.84 -25.66 10.53
C ARG A 386 8.30 -25.45 10.97
N TYR A 387 8.86 -24.26 10.73
CA TYR A 387 10.27 -24.03 11.04
C TYR A 387 10.53 -23.92 12.54
N LEU A 388 9.61 -23.31 13.30
CA LEU A 388 9.68 -23.29 14.77
C LEU A 388 9.58 -24.70 15.35
N ALA A 389 8.60 -25.50 14.92
CA ALA A 389 8.42 -26.87 15.39
C ALA A 389 9.63 -27.78 15.08
N SER A 390 10.35 -27.52 13.98
CA SER A 390 11.51 -28.33 13.59
C SER A 390 12.71 -28.15 14.52
N GLY A 391 12.87 -26.98 15.16
CA GLY A 391 14.05 -26.61 15.97
C GLY A 391 15.39 -26.57 15.23
N ARG A 392 15.44 -26.94 13.94
CA ARG A 392 16.69 -27.05 13.14
C ARG A 392 17.21 -25.72 12.62
N LEU A 393 16.32 -24.76 12.46
CA LEU A 393 16.62 -23.43 11.96
C LEU A 393 16.21 -22.42 13.02
N SER A 394 17.09 -21.47 13.29
CA SER A 394 16.80 -20.36 14.17
C SER A 394 17.12 -19.05 13.48
N GLY A 395 16.46 -18.01 13.98
CA GLY A 395 16.77 -16.66 13.63
C GLY A 395 16.80 -16.34 12.13
N SER A 396 17.94 -15.84 11.64
CA SER A 396 18.04 -15.38 10.24
C SER A 396 17.81 -16.51 9.23
N ALA A 397 18.22 -17.74 9.56
CA ALA A 397 18.01 -18.89 8.70
C ALA A 397 16.52 -19.29 8.63
N LEU A 398 15.81 -19.22 9.76
CA LEU A 398 14.36 -19.41 9.79
C LEU A 398 13.67 -18.34 8.94
N SER A 399 13.96 -17.06 9.19
CA SER A 399 13.32 -15.96 8.47
C SER A 399 13.56 -16.01 6.96
N ALA A 400 14.78 -16.35 6.54
CA ALA A 400 15.12 -16.50 5.13
C ALA A 400 14.30 -17.61 4.43
N ASN A 401 13.98 -18.70 5.12
CA ASN A 401 13.16 -19.76 4.54
C ASN A 401 11.67 -19.40 4.48
N VAL A 402 11.14 -18.69 5.49
CA VAL A 402 9.77 -18.15 5.40
C VAL A 402 9.65 -17.15 4.24
N TRP A 403 10.66 -16.29 4.02
CA TRP A 403 10.68 -15.40 2.86
C TRP A 403 10.74 -16.14 1.52
N LYS A 404 11.47 -17.25 1.43
CA LYS A 404 11.49 -18.10 0.23
C LYS A 404 10.13 -18.73 -0.05
N ASP A 405 9.42 -19.16 1.00
CA ASP A 405 8.09 -19.75 0.87
C ASP A 405 7.05 -18.70 0.43
N LEU A 406 7.16 -17.45 0.91
CA LEU A 406 6.30 -16.35 0.48
C LEU A 406 6.61 -15.86 -0.94
N TRP A 407 7.91 -15.75 -1.28
CA TRP A 407 8.39 -15.25 -2.57
C TRP A 407 9.22 -16.29 -3.34
N PRO A 408 8.61 -17.44 -3.71
CA PRO A 408 9.26 -18.43 -4.56
C PRO A 408 9.55 -17.81 -5.93
N ARG A 409 10.43 -18.47 -6.70
CA ARG A 409 10.94 -17.92 -7.96
C ARG A 409 9.81 -17.58 -8.94
N GLU A 410 8.78 -18.40 -8.97
CA GLU A 410 7.60 -18.31 -9.82
C GLU A 410 6.79 -17.06 -9.47
N ARG A 411 6.51 -16.82 -8.17
CA ARG A 411 5.80 -15.61 -7.71
C ARG A 411 6.61 -14.34 -7.95
N ARG A 412 7.94 -14.41 -7.80
CA ARG A 412 8.82 -13.27 -8.14
C ARG A 412 8.75 -12.94 -9.63
N ARG A 413 8.82 -13.95 -10.51
CA ARG A 413 8.67 -13.76 -11.96
C ARG A 413 7.30 -13.22 -12.36
N GLN A 414 6.23 -13.75 -11.78
CA GLN A 414 4.87 -13.22 -11.95
C GLN A 414 4.82 -11.74 -11.56
N ARG A 415 5.41 -11.38 -10.42
CA ARG A 415 5.43 -9.99 -9.97
C ARG A 415 6.22 -9.09 -10.92
N GLU A 416 7.37 -9.53 -11.41
CA GLU A 416 8.15 -8.79 -12.41
C GLU A 416 7.34 -8.55 -13.69
N PHE A 417 6.50 -9.51 -14.11
CA PHE A 417 5.58 -9.31 -15.22
C PHE A 417 4.54 -8.20 -14.94
N PHE A 418 3.95 -8.16 -13.74
CA PHE A 418 3.03 -7.09 -13.38
C PHE A 418 3.73 -5.73 -13.25
N CYS A 419 4.93 -5.70 -12.66
CA CYS A 419 5.78 -4.51 -12.62
C CYS A 419 6.12 -4.04 -14.04
N PHE A 420 6.33 -4.98 -14.96
CA PHE A 420 6.54 -4.67 -16.35
C PHE A 420 5.36 -3.86 -16.88
N GLY A 421 4.14 -4.37 -16.80
CA GLY A 421 2.89 -3.68 -17.19
C GLY A 421 2.69 -2.34 -16.49
N ALA A 422 2.97 -2.27 -15.18
CA ALA A 422 2.83 -1.06 -14.37
C ALA A 422 3.73 0.11 -14.82
N ASP A 423 4.87 -0.15 -15.44
CA ASP A 423 5.73 0.92 -15.99
C ASP A 423 5.21 1.48 -17.33
N PHE A 424 4.26 0.81 -17.97
CA PHE A 424 3.61 1.30 -19.21
C PHE A 424 2.43 2.19 -18.91
N LEU A 425 1.61 1.83 -17.91
CA LEU A 425 0.34 2.51 -17.61
C LEU A 425 0.48 4.03 -17.40
N PRO A 426 1.48 4.55 -16.66
CA PRO A 426 1.61 6.00 -16.44
C PRO A 426 1.91 6.81 -17.71
N LYS A 427 2.28 6.14 -18.82
CA LYS A 427 2.64 6.78 -20.09
C LYS A 427 1.44 6.84 -21.05
N LEU A 428 0.29 6.30 -20.66
CA LEU A 428 -0.91 6.23 -21.48
C LEU A 428 -1.84 7.41 -21.17
N GLY A 429 -2.00 8.31 -22.14
CA GLY A 429 -3.11 9.25 -22.12
C GLY A 429 -4.46 8.56 -22.32
N LEU A 430 -5.56 9.29 -22.11
CA LEU A 430 -6.93 8.76 -22.10
C LEU A 430 -7.24 7.82 -23.27
N GLU A 431 -6.95 8.25 -24.50
CA GLU A 431 -7.25 7.47 -25.71
C GLU A 431 -6.48 6.13 -25.77
N ALA A 432 -5.23 6.11 -25.30
CA ALA A 432 -4.46 4.87 -25.25
C ALA A 432 -4.97 3.95 -24.12
N THR A 433 -5.34 4.53 -22.98
CA THR A 433 -5.94 3.83 -21.85
C THR A 433 -7.27 3.18 -22.22
N ARG A 434 -8.17 3.91 -22.91
CA ARG A 434 -9.43 3.37 -23.44
C ARG A 434 -9.22 2.15 -24.32
N ARG A 435 -8.28 2.23 -25.27
CA ARG A 435 -7.96 1.11 -26.16
C ARG A 435 -7.36 -0.08 -25.42
N LEU A 436 -6.51 0.17 -24.42
CA LEU A 436 -5.95 -0.88 -23.57
C LEU A 436 -7.07 -1.64 -22.85
N PHE A 437 -7.96 -0.94 -22.15
CA PHE A 437 -9.05 -1.60 -21.41
C PHE A 437 -10.09 -2.23 -22.33
N ASP A 438 -10.34 -1.65 -23.50
CA ASP A 438 -11.18 -2.27 -24.51
C ASP A 438 -10.61 -3.63 -24.95
N ALA A 439 -9.31 -3.70 -25.24
CA ALA A 439 -8.63 -4.94 -25.58
C ALA A 439 -8.55 -5.92 -24.39
N PHE A 440 -8.24 -5.42 -23.19
CA PHE A 440 -8.08 -6.22 -21.98
C PHE A 440 -9.38 -6.94 -21.58
N PHE A 441 -10.52 -6.25 -21.62
CA PHE A 441 -11.81 -6.84 -21.30
C PHE A 441 -12.47 -7.58 -22.47
N ASN A 442 -11.84 -7.62 -23.65
CA ASN A 442 -12.18 -8.54 -24.74
C ASN A 442 -11.45 -9.89 -24.62
N LEU A 443 -10.49 -10.01 -23.70
CA LEU A 443 -9.81 -11.29 -23.46
C LEU A 443 -10.78 -12.34 -22.93
N LYS A 444 -10.46 -13.62 -23.14
CA LYS A 444 -11.20 -14.72 -22.50
C LYS A 444 -11.22 -14.51 -20.97
N PRO A 445 -12.34 -14.84 -20.28
CA PRO A 445 -12.48 -14.67 -18.83
C PRO A 445 -11.28 -15.15 -18.02
N HIS A 446 -10.75 -16.34 -18.34
CA HIS A 446 -9.54 -16.90 -17.74
C HIS A 446 -8.38 -15.90 -17.60
N TYR A 447 -8.08 -15.16 -18.67
CA TYR A 447 -6.93 -14.27 -18.73
C TYR A 447 -7.12 -13.00 -17.92
N TRP A 448 -8.23 -12.29 -18.08
CA TRP A 448 -8.43 -11.04 -17.34
C TRP A 448 -8.79 -11.34 -15.87
N HIS A 449 -9.54 -12.42 -15.56
CA HIS A 449 -9.77 -12.87 -14.18
C HIS A 449 -8.44 -13.18 -13.51
N GLY A 450 -7.61 -14.00 -14.18
CA GLY A 450 -6.32 -14.42 -13.66
C GLY A 450 -5.35 -13.25 -13.48
N TYR A 451 -5.35 -12.26 -14.38
CA TYR A 451 -4.51 -11.08 -14.25
C TYR A 451 -4.92 -10.25 -13.02
N LEU A 452 -6.21 -9.91 -12.88
CA LEU A 452 -6.69 -9.12 -11.74
C LEU A 452 -6.48 -9.82 -10.40
N SER A 453 -6.62 -11.15 -10.36
CA SER A 453 -6.47 -11.97 -9.15
C SER A 453 -5.07 -12.54 -8.92
N SER A 454 -4.06 -12.16 -9.71
CA SER A 454 -2.70 -12.72 -9.63
C SER A 454 -2.64 -14.26 -9.75
N ARG A 455 -3.51 -14.88 -10.56
CA ARG A 455 -3.61 -16.34 -10.75
C ARG A 455 -2.91 -16.86 -12.01
N LEU A 456 -2.44 -16.00 -12.90
CA LEU A 456 -1.70 -16.42 -14.10
C LEU A 456 -0.24 -16.74 -13.76
N PHE A 457 0.32 -17.80 -14.35
CA PHE A 457 1.72 -18.16 -14.21
C PHE A 457 2.38 -18.56 -15.54
N GLU A 458 3.69 -18.35 -15.62
CA GLU A 458 4.56 -18.91 -16.68
C GLU A 458 4.04 -18.69 -18.11
N ALA A 459 3.74 -19.79 -18.84
CA ALA A 459 3.28 -19.75 -20.23
C ALA A 459 1.97 -18.97 -20.40
N GLU A 460 1.14 -18.90 -19.37
CA GLU A 460 -0.10 -18.13 -19.41
C GLU A 460 0.17 -16.63 -19.58
N PHE A 461 1.31 -16.11 -19.11
CA PHE A 461 1.70 -14.72 -19.38
C PHE A 461 2.04 -14.47 -20.84
N LEU A 462 2.65 -15.45 -21.51
CA LEU A 462 2.92 -15.36 -22.94
C LEU A 462 1.61 -15.32 -23.71
N TYR A 463 0.69 -16.24 -23.41
CA TYR A 463 -0.62 -16.27 -24.06
C TYR A 463 -1.47 -15.04 -23.73
N PHE A 464 -1.43 -14.56 -22.48
CA PHE A 464 -2.04 -13.31 -22.07
C PHE A 464 -1.48 -12.14 -22.91
N GLY A 465 -0.16 -12.01 -23.01
CA GLY A 465 0.49 -10.94 -23.75
C GLY A 465 0.19 -10.99 -25.25
N LEU A 466 0.23 -12.17 -25.87
CA LEU A 466 -0.13 -12.39 -27.27
C LEU A 466 -1.63 -12.13 -27.53
N SER A 467 -2.49 -12.56 -26.61
CA SER A 467 -3.93 -12.30 -26.69
C SER A 467 -4.22 -10.81 -26.56
N LEU A 468 -3.58 -10.11 -25.62
CA LEU A 468 -3.73 -8.67 -25.48
C LEU A 468 -3.22 -7.93 -26.71
N PHE A 469 -2.07 -8.33 -27.25
CA PHE A 469 -1.50 -7.75 -28.47
C PHE A 469 -2.39 -7.99 -29.70
N SER A 470 -2.97 -9.18 -29.84
CA SER A 470 -3.87 -9.50 -30.97
C SER A 470 -5.20 -8.74 -30.89
N HIS A 471 -5.75 -8.51 -29.69
CA HIS A 471 -6.97 -7.72 -29.52
C HIS A 471 -6.71 -6.20 -29.55
N ALA A 472 -5.46 -5.77 -29.46
CA ALA A 472 -5.11 -4.37 -29.52
C ALA A 472 -5.18 -3.80 -30.95
N SER A 473 -5.54 -2.51 -31.04
CA SER A 473 -5.50 -1.76 -32.30
C SER A 473 -4.07 -1.62 -32.84
N ASN A 474 -3.92 -1.43 -34.15
CA ASN A 474 -2.61 -1.24 -34.79
C ASN A 474 -1.78 -0.12 -34.13
N ASN A 475 -2.43 0.98 -33.75
CA ASN A 475 -1.78 2.09 -33.06
C ASN A 475 -1.25 1.67 -31.68
N PHE A 476 -2.02 0.92 -30.90
CA PHE A 476 -1.55 0.39 -29.62
C PHE A 476 -0.42 -0.62 -29.82
N ARG A 477 -0.48 -1.49 -30.85
CA ARG A 477 0.58 -2.44 -31.16
C ARG A 477 1.92 -1.76 -31.46
N VAL A 478 1.91 -0.66 -32.21
CA VAL A 478 3.12 0.14 -32.49
C VAL A 478 3.65 0.76 -31.19
N GLN A 479 2.80 1.40 -30.39
CA GLN A 479 3.19 1.96 -29.10
C GLN A 479 3.79 0.90 -28.15
N TRP A 480 3.14 -0.26 -28.05
CA TRP A 480 3.61 -1.41 -27.27
C TRP A 480 5.00 -1.88 -27.73
N LYS A 481 5.22 -2.04 -29.05
CA LYS A 481 6.52 -2.42 -29.62
C LYS A 481 7.61 -1.39 -29.31
N THR A 482 7.32 -0.10 -29.48
CA THR A 482 8.29 0.97 -29.20
C THR A 482 8.70 0.99 -27.73
N MET A 483 7.73 0.88 -26.82
CA MET A 483 7.99 0.93 -25.38
C MET A 483 8.69 -0.36 -24.88
N THR A 484 8.31 -1.54 -25.40
CA THR A 484 8.99 -2.81 -25.08
C THR A 484 10.45 -2.79 -25.55
N TRP A 485 10.72 -2.26 -26.75
CA TRP A 485 12.07 -2.08 -27.27
C TRP A 485 12.91 -1.10 -26.44
N MET A 486 12.32 0.03 -26.01
CA MET A 486 12.99 0.97 -25.09
C MET A 486 13.36 0.31 -23.76
N LYS A 487 12.46 -0.51 -23.20
CA LYS A 487 12.73 -1.24 -21.96
C LYS A 487 13.81 -2.31 -22.13
N TRP A 488 13.80 -3.03 -23.25
CA TRP A 488 14.85 -3.99 -23.58
C TRP A 488 16.22 -3.31 -23.72
N ARG A 489 16.28 -2.14 -24.38
CA ARG A 489 17.51 -1.33 -24.44
C ARG A 489 17.97 -0.83 -23.07
N ALA A 490 17.06 -0.35 -22.24
CA ALA A 490 17.38 0.10 -20.87
C ALA A 490 17.85 -1.07 -19.98
N TRP A 491 17.33 -2.27 -20.21
CA TRP A 491 17.79 -3.49 -19.53
C TRP A 491 19.19 -3.92 -19.98
N GLN A 492 19.51 -3.76 -21.27
CA GLN A 492 20.85 -4.05 -21.80
C GLN A 492 21.90 -3.02 -21.41
N ASN A 493 21.53 -1.73 -21.29
CA ASN A 493 22.43 -0.64 -20.92
C ASN A 493 21.84 0.17 -19.76
N PRO A 494 22.00 -0.27 -18.51
CA PRO A 494 21.43 0.40 -17.32
C PRO A 494 21.89 1.84 -17.11
N GLY A 495 22.99 2.26 -17.76
CA GLY A 495 23.58 3.60 -17.65
C GLY A 495 23.25 4.59 -18.78
N SER A 496 22.42 4.21 -19.77
CA SER A 496 22.19 5.04 -20.97
C SER A 496 20.72 5.42 -21.20
N VAL A 497 19.96 5.71 -20.14
CA VAL A 497 18.67 6.39 -20.32
C VAL A 497 18.97 7.88 -20.52
N PRO A 498 18.59 8.51 -21.64
CA PRO A 498 18.77 9.95 -21.79
C PRO A 498 17.91 10.65 -20.73
N SER A 499 18.51 11.52 -19.92
CA SER A 499 17.72 12.53 -19.22
C SER A 499 17.07 13.40 -20.29
N MET A 500 15.74 13.31 -20.44
CA MET A 500 15.03 14.39 -21.11
C MET A 500 15.09 15.58 -20.17
N ALA A 501 16.00 16.50 -20.48
CA ALA A 501 16.03 17.82 -19.90
C ALA A 501 14.64 18.45 -20.08
N ILE A 502 13.97 18.68 -18.95
CA ILE A 502 12.81 19.55 -18.88
C ILE A 502 13.36 20.94 -19.22
N ALA A 503 13.04 21.45 -20.40
CA ALA A 503 13.26 22.84 -20.73
C ALA A 503 12.39 23.68 -19.78
N SER A 504 13.03 24.39 -18.85
CA SER A 504 12.39 25.42 -18.05
C SER A 504 11.82 26.50 -18.96
N PRO A 505 10.53 26.85 -18.87
CA PRO A 505 10.08 28.15 -19.34
C PRO A 505 10.48 29.20 -18.31
N VAL A 506 10.96 30.33 -18.82
CA VAL A 506 11.14 31.61 -18.10
C VAL A 506 9.81 32.06 -17.49
#